data_AF-A0A392P312-F1
#
_entry.id   AF-A0A392P312-F1
#
_cell.length_a   1.000
_cell.length_b   1.000
_cell.length_c   1.000
_cell.angle_alpha   90.00
_cell.angle_beta   90.00
_cell.angle_gamma   90.00
#
_symmetry.space_group_name_H-M   'P 1'
#
loop_
_entity.id
_entity.type
_entity.pdbx_description
1 polymer ?
#
loop_
_entity_poly.entity_id
_entity_poly.type
_entity_poly.pdbx_seq_one_letter_code
_entity_poly.pdbx_strand_id
1 'polypeptide(L)'
;ESLTCDEWKSFCLTNLTRAELDCSSFHFPLKAFHNVASLRLKIDQVNFRDDFIPTFHNLTLLDLDYRNYSWHFLLEVLKHCPKLQELKIDQVC
;
A
#
# COMPACT_ATOMS: atom_id res chain seq x y z
N GLU A 1 -0.84 -25.44 4.61
CA GLU A 1 -0.76 -24.93 6.00
C GLU A 1 -1.09 -23.44 5.97
N SER A 2 -1.95 -22.96 6.86
CA SER A 2 -2.31 -21.54 6.94
C SER A 2 -1.38 -20.81 7.91
N LEU A 3 -0.82 -19.68 7.50
CA LEU A 3 0.02 -18.84 8.35
C LEU A 3 -0.80 -18.30 9.54
N THR A 4 -0.17 -18.24 10.71
CA THR A 4 -0.68 -17.59 11.92
C THR A 4 -0.72 -16.06 11.75
N CYS A 5 -1.53 -15.36 12.56
CA CYS A 5 -1.67 -13.90 12.48
C CYS A 5 -0.35 -13.13 12.59
N ASP A 6 0.65 -13.65 13.31
CA ASP A 6 1.96 -12.99 13.44
C ASP A 6 2.90 -13.26 12.28
N GLU A 7 2.77 -14.41 11.61
CA GLU A 7 3.51 -14.71 10.39
C GLU A 7 3.03 -13.85 9.21
N TRP A 8 1.74 -13.53 9.14
CA TRP A 8 1.21 -12.57 8.16
C TRP A 8 1.80 -11.17 8.30
N LYS A 9 2.19 -10.75 9.50
CA LYS A 9 2.82 -9.43 9.75
C LYS A 9 4.25 -9.34 9.24
N SER A 10 4.96 -10.47 9.15
CA SER A 10 6.34 -10.53 8.66
C SER A 10 6.44 -10.96 7.19
N PHE A 11 5.32 -11.41 6.62
CA PHE A 11 5.24 -11.90 5.25
C PHE A 11 5.69 -10.85 4.22
N CYS A 12 6.61 -11.26 3.34
CA CYS A 12 7.22 -10.41 2.31
C CYS A 12 7.19 -11.11 0.96
N LEU A 13 6.70 -10.43 -0.08
CA LEU A 13 6.70 -10.91 -1.46
C LEU A 13 7.86 -10.25 -2.22
N THR A 14 9.08 -10.64 -1.90
CA THR A 14 10.32 -9.93 -2.30
C THR A 14 10.54 -9.86 -3.80
N ASN A 15 10.01 -10.79 -4.59
CA ASN A 15 10.18 -10.79 -6.05
C ASN A 15 9.10 -10.00 -6.81
N LEU A 16 8.12 -9.41 -6.11
CA LEU A 16 7.09 -8.60 -6.77
C LEU A 16 7.69 -7.28 -7.26
N THR A 17 7.49 -7.02 -8.55
CA THR A 17 7.84 -5.74 -9.19
C THR A 17 6.63 -4.80 -9.30
N ARG A 18 5.42 -5.37 -9.32
CA ARG A 18 4.14 -4.65 -9.39
C ARG A 18 3.11 -5.30 -8.49
N ALA A 19 2.26 -4.48 -7.87
CA ALA A 19 1.09 -4.95 -7.14
C ALA A 19 -0.13 -4.06 -7.39
N GLU A 20 -1.31 -4.67 -7.44
CA GLU A 20 -2.60 -3.99 -7.40
C GLU A 20 -3.41 -4.58 -6.26
N LEU A 21 -3.91 -3.72 -5.39
CA LEU A 21 -4.62 -4.10 -4.18
C LEU A 21 -5.97 -3.40 -4.13
N ASP A 22 -7.01 -4.21 -3.92
CA ASP A 22 -8.33 -3.71 -3.57
C ASP A 22 -8.52 -3.87 -2.06
N CYS A 23 -8.25 -2.79 -1.33
CA CYS A 23 -8.37 -2.71 0.12
C CYS A 23 -9.75 -2.17 0.55
N SER A 24 -10.76 -2.21 -0.31
CA SER A 24 -12.12 -1.77 0.03
C SER A 24 -12.78 -2.64 1.10
N SER A 25 -12.44 -3.93 1.13
CA SER A 25 -13.16 -4.94 1.94
C SER A 25 -12.27 -5.63 2.98
N PHE A 26 -10.94 -5.50 2.91
CA PHE A 26 -10.01 -6.22 3.77
C PHE A 26 -8.73 -5.42 4.06
N HIS A 27 -8.11 -5.69 5.22
CA HIS A 27 -6.80 -5.16 5.59
C HIS A 27 -5.70 -6.04 5.01
N PHE A 28 -4.69 -5.44 4.38
CA PHE A 28 -3.52 -6.16 3.90
C PHE A 28 -2.23 -5.51 4.40
N PRO A 29 -1.25 -6.28 4.90
CA PRO A 29 0.01 -5.73 5.39
C PRO A 29 0.82 -5.14 4.23
N LEU A 30 0.98 -3.80 4.23
CA LEU A 30 1.76 -3.09 3.21
C LEU A 30 3.22 -3.58 3.12
N LYS A 31 3.76 -4.10 4.22
CA LYS A 31 5.11 -4.70 4.30
C LYS A 31 5.33 -5.80 3.25
N ALA A 32 4.29 -6.51 2.86
CA ALA A 32 4.39 -7.54 1.83
C ALA A 32 4.88 -6.98 0.48
N PHE A 33 4.66 -5.69 0.22
CA PHE A 33 4.90 -5.03 -1.08
C PHE A 33 5.99 -3.97 -1.02
N HIS A 34 6.80 -3.93 0.04
CA HIS A 34 7.84 -2.89 0.20
C HIS A 34 8.85 -2.81 -0.96
N ASN A 35 9.00 -3.88 -1.75
CA ASN A 35 9.97 -3.96 -2.85
C ASN A 35 9.39 -3.57 -4.24
N VAL A 36 8.09 -3.31 -4.36
CA VAL A 36 7.47 -3.06 -5.67
C VAL A 36 7.94 -1.73 -6.28
N ALA A 37 8.02 -1.68 -7.61
CA ALA A 37 8.27 -0.46 -8.37
C ALA A 37 6.98 0.27 -8.74
N SER A 38 5.89 -0.48 -8.89
CA SER A 38 4.55 0.05 -9.21
C SER A 38 3.52 -0.52 -8.23
N LEU A 39 2.76 0.37 -7.58
CA LEU A 39 1.72 -0.01 -6.65
C LEU A 39 0.42 0.72 -7.03
N ARG A 40 -0.65 -0.04 -7.18
CA ARG A 40 -2.02 0.48 -7.25
C ARG A 40 -2.80 0.10 -6.01
N LEU A 41 -3.42 1.08 -5.36
CA LEU A 41 -4.24 0.91 -4.18
C LEU A 41 -5.66 1.40 -4.46
N LYS A 42 -6.66 0.57 -4.19
CA LYS A 42 -8.06 1.00 -4.10
C LYS A 42 -8.47 1.00 -2.65
N ILE A 43 -8.84 2.16 -2.13
CA ILE A 43 -9.18 2.35 -0.72
C ILE A 43 -10.58 2.97 -0.57
N ASP A 44 -11.41 2.38 0.29
CA ASP A 44 -12.77 2.86 0.55
C ASP A 44 -12.81 3.74 1.82
N GLN A 45 -12.31 3.20 2.93
CA GLN A 45 -12.06 3.93 4.19
C GLN A 45 -10.62 3.67 4.66
N VAL A 46 -10.00 4.67 5.31
CA VAL A 46 -8.71 4.49 5.99
C VAL A 46 -8.94 3.61 7.22
N ASN A 47 -8.97 2.31 6.99
CA ASN A 47 -8.96 1.33 8.06
C ASN A 47 -7.55 0.72 8.15
N PHE A 48 -6.50 1.47 7.84
CA PHE A 48 -5.16 1.03 8.19
C PHE A 48 -5.03 1.17 9.70
N ARG A 49 -5.09 0.04 10.42
CA ARG A 49 -4.54 0.00 11.78
C ARG A 49 -3.08 0.42 11.69
N ASP A 50 -2.48 0.87 12.80
CA ASP A 50 -1.08 1.30 12.97
C ASP A 50 -0.01 0.25 12.58
N ASP A 51 -0.32 -0.64 11.65
CA ASP A 51 0.59 -1.52 10.95
C ASP A 51 1.60 -0.65 10.20
N PHE A 52 2.86 -0.79 10.61
CA PHE A 52 4.02 -0.09 10.07
C PHE A 52 3.97 0.09 8.54
N ILE A 53 3.87 1.34 8.08
CA ILE A 53 4.05 1.70 6.67
C ILE A 53 5.53 1.44 6.35
N PRO A 54 5.85 0.46 5.48
CA PRO A 54 7.23 0.18 5.14
C PRO A 54 7.79 1.30 4.27
N THR A 55 9.10 1.51 4.33
CA THR A 55 9.77 2.31 3.31
C THR A 55 9.77 1.56 1.98
N PHE A 56 9.16 2.17 0.97
CA PHE A 56 9.10 1.65 -0.40
C PHE A 56 10.32 2.11 -1.19
N HIS A 57 11.45 1.42 -1.01
CA HIS A 57 12.75 1.82 -1.57
C HIS A 57 12.84 1.83 -3.10
N ASN A 58 11.91 1.14 -3.78
CA ASN A 58 11.91 0.98 -5.23
C ASN A 58 10.67 1.55 -5.92
N LEU A 59 9.68 2.02 -5.15
CA LEU A 59 8.42 2.51 -5.71
C LEU A 59 8.66 3.82 -6.48
N THR A 60 8.37 3.77 -7.78
CA THR A 60 8.43 4.92 -8.68
C THR A 60 7.05 5.38 -9.13
N LEU A 61 6.05 4.48 -9.14
CA LEU A 61 4.66 4.78 -9.48
C LEU A 61 3.72 4.35 -8.36
N LEU A 62 2.97 5.31 -7.81
CA LEU A 62 1.85 5.08 -6.91
C LEU A 62 0.55 5.53 -7.59
N ASP A 63 -0.40 4.62 -7.69
CA ASP A 63 -1.73 4.85 -8.24
C ASP A 63 -2.78 4.62 -7.15
N LEU A 64 -3.56 5.63 -6.83
CA LEU A 64 -4.51 5.61 -5.72
C LEU A 64 -5.92 5.91 -6.21
N ASP A 65 -6.77 4.88 -6.21
CA ASP A 65 -8.22 5.04 -6.31
C ASP A 65 -8.78 5.21 -4.88
N TYR A 66 -9.49 6.29 -4.59
CA TYR A 66 -10.12 6.48 -3.27
C TYR A 66 -11.61 6.86 -3.36
N ARG A 67 -12.42 6.36 -2.42
CA ARG A 67 -13.84 6.77 -2.28
C ARG A 67 -14.08 7.87 -1.25
N ASN A 68 -13.24 8.00 -0.21
CA ASN A 68 -13.46 8.96 0.88
C ASN A 68 -12.17 9.54 1.52
N TYR A 69 -12.29 10.66 2.26
CA TYR A 69 -11.24 11.55 2.85
C TYR A 69 -9.95 10.89 3.42
N SER A 70 -9.11 10.31 2.58
CA SER A 70 -7.93 9.53 2.98
C SER A 70 -6.60 10.29 2.85
N TRP A 71 -6.64 11.62 2.86
CA TRP A 71 -5.47 12.46 2.61
C TRP A 71 -4.33 12.30 3.62
N HIS A 72 -4.65 12.16 4.91
CA HIS A 72 -3.63 11.98 5.95
C HIS A 72 -2.83 10.69 5.74
N PHE A 73 -3.50 9.60 5.38
CA PHE A 73 -2.84 8.32 5.08
C PHE A 73 -1.94 8.43 3.85
N LEU A 74 -2.44 9.04 2.77
CA LEU A 74 -1.63 9.26 1.58
C LEU A 74 -0.36 10.05 1.93
N LEU A 75 -0.48 11.13 2.72
CA LEU A 75 0.68 11.92 3.15
C LEU A 75 1.70 11.08 3.95
N GLU A 76 1.24 10.19 4.83
CA GLU A 76 2.16 9.28 5.53
C GLU A 76 2.83 8.30 4.56
N VAL A 77 2.10 7.65 3.65
CA VAL A 77 2.70 6.76 2.64
C VAL A 77 3.75 7.49 1.81
N LEU A 78 3.47 8.72 1.37
CA LEU A 78 4.40 9.51 0.55
C LEU A 78 5.73 9.78 1.25
N LYS A 79 5.74 9.96 2.58
CA LYS A 79 7.00 10.12 3.36
C LYS A 79 7.89 8.88 3.28
N HIS A 80 7.31 7.72 3.00
CA HIS A 80 7.99 6.43 2.91
C HIS A 80 8.37 6.03 1.47
N CYS A 81 8.20 6.90 0.48
CA CYS A 81 8.47 6.61 -0.94
C CYS A 81 9.61 7.48 -1.51
N PRO A 82 10.88 7.24 -1.15
CA PRO A 82 12.01 8.13 -1.48
C PRO A 82 12.34 8.23 -2.98
N LYS A 83 11.83 7.31 -3.82
CA LYS A 83 12.08 7.29 -5.28
C LYS A 83 10.80 7.52 -6.09
N LEU A 84 9.72 7.97 -5.47
CA LEU A 84 8.46 8.19 -6.18
C LEU A 84 8.65 9.24 -7.28
N GLN A 85 8.22 8.91 -8.49
CA GLN A 85 8.32 9.78 -9.67
C GLN A 85 6.94 10.19 -10.18
N GLU A 86 5.97 9.28 -10.08
CA GLU A 86 4.62 9.47 -10.60
C GLU A 86 3.60 9.10 -9.52
N LEU A 87 2.67 10.02 -9.28
CA LEU A 87 1.55 9.85 -8.36
C LEU A 87 0.25 10.08 -9.15
N LYS A 88 -0.59 9.05 -9.21
CA LYS A 88 -1.94 9.12 -9.76
C LYS A 88 -2.94 9.03 -8.62
N ILE A 89 -3.92 9.92 -8.66
CA ILE A 89 -4.95 10.01 -7.63
C ILE A 89 -6.26 10.18 -8.38
N ASP A 90 -7.12 9.17 -8.27
CA ASP A 90 -8.44 9.17 -8.88
C ASP A 90 -9.50 8.99 -7.78
N GLN A 91 -10.48 9.87 -7.77
CA GLN A 91 -11.67 9.69 -6.94
C GLN A 91 -12.62 8.75 -7.67
N VAL A 92 -12.91 7.60 -7.07
CA VAL A 92 -13.88 6.65 -7.58
C VAL A 92 -15.24 6.89 -6.91
N CYS A 93 -16.28 7.07 -7.73
CA CYS A 93 -17.66 7.28 -7.28
C CYS A 93 -18.33 6.01 -6.77
#